data_AF-A0A2V9HPI1-F1
#
_entry.id   AF-A0A2V9HPI1-F1
#
_cell.length_a   1.000
_cell.length_b   1.000
_cell.length_c   1.000
_cell.angle_alpha   90.00
_cell.angle_beta   90.00
_cell.angle_gamma   90.00
#
_symmetry.space_group_name_H-M   'P 1'
#
loop_
_entity.id
_entity.type
_entity.pdbx_description
1 polymer ?
#
loop_
_entity_poly.entity_id
_entity_poly.type
_entity_poly.pdbx_seq_one_letter_code
_entity_poly.pdbx_strand_id
1 'polypeptide(L)'
;MSFAAIFVPNFTFQAIARGEPELRIEPVAVIEGQPPTYRVAALNGLAEKLGVTVGMTKASVEQFPQVQIRNRSKTQEEMAHQALLDAAWSISSRVEDRARDTLLLDLSGLSRLFGGQEDIAHRILCRTSELGIDFSNPCRSPCFLPARNWRKSSNAGA
;
A
#
# COMPACT_ATOMS: atom_id res chain seq x y z
N MET A 1 -22.08 7.25 -14.14
CA MET A 1 -20.69 7.63 -13.88
C MET A 1 -20.05 6.53 -13.06
N SER A 2 -18.91 6.01 -13.50
CA SER A 2 -18.18 4.91 -12.85
C SER A 2 -16.85 5.42 -12.35
N PHE A 3 -16.47 5.01 -11.14
CA PHE A 3 -15.22 5.40 -10.49
C PHE A 3 -14.45 4.16 -10.06
N ALA A 4 -13.12 4.26 -10.03
CA ALA A 4 -12.25 3.26 -9.40
C ALA A 4 -11.49 3.91 -8.24
N ALA A 5 -11.15 3.11 -7.23
CA ALA A 5 -10.25 3.53 -6.17
C ALA A 5 -9.01 2.64 -6.18
N ILE A 6 -7.83 3.26 -6.11
CA ILE A 6 -6.57 2.57 -5.87
C ILE A 6 -6.29 2.72 -4.39
N PHE A 7 -6.07 1.61 -3.69
CA PHE A 7 -5.62 1.61 -2.31
C PHE A 7 -4.41 0.72 -2.13
N VAL A 8 -3.43 1.21 -1.39
CA VAL A 8 -2.19 0.51 -1.08
C VAL A 8 -2.14 0.12 0.40
N PRO A 9 -2.32 -1.17 0.74
CA PRO A 9 -2.24 -1.61 2.14
C PRO A 9 -0.82 -1.46 2.68
N ASN A 10 -0.67 -1.12 3.96
CA ASN A 10 0.66 -0.98 4.60
C ASN A 10 1.61 -0.04 3.83
N PHE A 11 1.09 1.07 3.30
CA PHE A 11 1.80 1.99 2.41
C PHE A 11 3.19 2.40 2.92
N THR A 12 3.33 2.70 4.22
CA THR A 12 4.62 3.06 4.83
C THR A 12 5.67 1.94 4.69
N PHE A 13 5.29 0.67 4.85
CA PHE A 13 6.19 -0.45 4.61
C PHE A 13 6.49 -0.58 3.11
N GLN A 14 5.48 -0.49 2.25
CA GLN A 14 5.66 -0.60 0.79
C GLN A 14 6.58 0.48 0.22
N ALA A 15 6.52 1.69 0.76
CA ALA A 15 7.41 2.78 0.37
C ALA A 15 8.89 2.43 0.59
N ILE A 16 9.20 1.74 1.69
CA ILE A 16 10.56 1.26 1.99
C ILE A 16 10.88 0.03 1.12
N ALA A 17 9.97 -0.94 1.04
CA ALA A 17 10.13 -2.17 0.24
C ALA A 17 10.17 -1.93 -1.29
N ARG A 18 9.89 -0.70 -1.73
CA ARG A 18 10.12 -0.24 -3.10
C ARG A 18 11.60 0.05 -3.37
N GLY A 19 12.33 0.58 -2.38
CA GLY A 19 13.78 0.80 -2.48
C GLY A 19 14.59 -0.46 -2.19
N GLU A 20 14.06 -1.35 -1.35
CA GLU A 20 14.73 -2.56 -0.87
C GLU A 20 13.80 -3.77 -1.08
N PRO A 21 13.74 -4.34 -2.30
CA PRO A 21 12.77 -5.38 -2.67
C PRO A 21 12.93 -6.68 -1.85
N GLU A 22 14.12 -6.97 -1.34
CA GLU A 22 14.42 -8.10 -0.44
C GLU A 22 13.56 -8.09 0.84
N LEU A 23 13.15 -6.90 1.32
CA LEU A 23 12.33 -6.77 2.52
C LEU A 23 10.91 -7.33 2.39
N ARG A 24 10.48 -7.70 1.18
CA ARG A 24 9.15 -8.29 0.95
C ARG A 24 9.05 -9.74 1.42
N ILE A 25 10.18 -10.46 1.43
CA ILE A 25 10.23 -11.87 1.81
C ILE A 25 10.71 -12.10 3.24
N GLU A 26 11.14 -11.05 3.92
CA GLU A 26 11.61 -11.10 5.31
C GLU A 26 10.59 -10.47 6.27
N PRO A 27 10.51 -10.86 7.54
CA PRO A 27 9.71 -10.16 8.55
C PRO A 27 10.26 -8.76 8.80
N VAL A 28 9.45 -7.72 8.64
CA VAL A 28 9.89 -6.32 8.79
C VAL A 28 8.96 -5.52 9.69
N ALA A 29 9.56 -4.76 10.59
CA ALA A 29 8.90 -3.73 11.39
C ALA A 29 9.50 -2.36 11.07
N VAL A 30 8.63 -1.42 10.68
CA VAL A 30 8.97 -0.02 10.45
C VAL A 30 8.72 0.76 11.74
N ILE A 31 9.75 1.38 12.28
CA ILE A 31 9.70 2.19 13.49
C ILE A 31 9.70 3.68 13.19
N GLU A 32 9.01 4.44 14.02
CA GLU A 32 8.95 5.90 14.00
C GLU A 32 9.24 6.47 15.39
N GLY A 33 9.77 7.69 15.43
CA GLY A 33 10.04 8.43 16.65
C GLY A 33 11.50 8.89 16.72
N GLN A 34 11.92 9.23 17.93
CA GLN A 34 13.30 9.58 18.25
C GLN A 34 13.81 8.61 19.33
N PRO A 35 15.13 8.42 19.47
CA PRO A 35 15.67 7.67 20.59
C PRO A 35 15.29 8.36 21.91
N PRO A 36 14.85 7.63 22.96
CA PRO A 36 14.60 6.18 23.05
C PRO A 36 13.14 5.77 22.77
N THR A 37 12.26 6.69 22.38
CA THR A 37 10.80 6.49 22.26
C THR A 37 10.35 5.92 20.92
N TYR A 38 11.20 5.16 20.23
CA TYR A 38 10.83 4.53 18.96
C TYR A 38 9.70 3.52 19.13
N ARG A 39 8.71 3.59 18.24
CA ARG A 39 7.57 2.68 18.20
C ARG A 39 7.34 2.15 16.79
N VAL A 40 6.82 0.92 16.68
CA VAL A 40 6.40 0.36 15.40
C VAL A 40 5.23 1.16 14.84
N ALA A 41 5.43 1.76 13.67
CA ALA A 41 4.42 2.53 12.95
C ALA A 41 3.73 1.68 11.86
N ALA A 42 4.47 0.78 11.22
CA ALA A 42 3.96 -0.16 10.23
C ALA A 42 4.76 -1.46 10.28
N LEU A 43 4.18 -2.55 9.78
CA LEU A 43 4.82 -3.86 9.74
C LEU A 43 4.26 -4.65 8.56
N ASN A 44 4.94 -5.73 8.17
CA ASN A 44 4.41 -6.67 7.19
C ASN A 44 3.73 -7.87 7.86
N GLY A 45 2.90 -8.60 7.10
CA GLY A 45 2.18 -9.77 7.63
C GLY A 45 3.10 -10.89 8.12
N LEU A 46 4.37 -10.92 7.71
CA LEU A 46 5.37 -11.86 8.23
C LEU A 46 5.78 -11.50 9.66
N ALA A 47 6.03 -10.22 9.95
CA ALA A 47 6.31 -9.73 11.30
C ALA A 47 5.09 -9.86 12.22
N GLU A 48 3.89 -9.65 11.69
CA GLU A 48 2.64 -9.85 12.43
C GLU A 48 2.49 -11.30 12.92
N LYS A 49 2.77 -12.28 12.05
CA LYS A 49 2.74 -13.71 12.38
C LYS A 49 3.76 -14.11 13.45
N LEU A 50 4.84 -13.35 13.58
CA LEU A 50 5.83 -13.54 14.64
C LEU A 50 5.41 -12.90 15.97
N GLY A 51 4.27 -12.22 16.02
CA GLY A 51 3.72 -11.59 17.22
C GLY A 51 4.12 -10.12 17.38
N VAL A 52 4.74 -9.50 16.38
CA VAL A 52 5.00 -8.05 16.39
C VAL A 52 3.71 -7.30 16.10
N THR A 53 3.44 -6.26 16.87
CA THR A 53 2.24 -5.42 16.71
C THR A 53 2.60 -3.94 16.59
N VAL A 54 1.74 -3.18 15.93
CA VAL A 54 1.87 -1.73 15.82
C VAL A 54 1.83 -1.11 17.22
N GLY A 55 2.72 -0.14 17.47
CA GLY A 55 2.85 0.54 18.77
C GLY A 55 3.86 -0.09 19.73
N MET A 56 4.35 -1.32 19.47
CA MET A 56 5.45 -1.91 20.23
C MET A 56 6.69 -1.02 20.22
N THR A 57 7.45 -1.01 21.31
CA THR A 57 8.71 -0.24 21.38
C THR A 57 9.81 -0.95 20.61
N LYS A 58 10.81 -0.20 20.14
CA LYS A 58 11.98 -0.79 19.47
C LYS A 58 12.63 -1.90 20.32
N ALA A 59 12.80 -1.67 21.62
CA ALA A 59 13.40 -2.65 22.53
C ALA A 59 12.61 -3.96 22.61
N SER A 60 11.27 -3.92 22.52
CA SER A 60 10.44 -5.13 22.46
C SER A 60 10.60 -5.85 21.11
N VAL A 61 10.68 -5.12 20.00
CA VAL A 61 10.89 -5.71 18.66
C VAL A 61 12.28 -6.34 18.54
N GLU A 62 13.29 -5.75 19.17
CA GLU A 62 14.67 -6.29 19.22
C GLU A 62 14.74 -7.67 19.92
N GLN A 63 13.70 -8.08 20.66
CA GLN A 63 13.60 -9.44 21.21
C GLN A 63 13.24 -10.49 20.16
N PHE A 64 12.82 -10.08 18.96
CA PHE A 64 12.50 -10.95 17.83
C PHE A 64 13.66 -10.92 16.81
N PRO A 65 14.66 -11.81 16.91
CA PRO A 65 15.88 -11.73 16.08
C PRO A 65 15.62 -11.96 14.58
N GLN A 66 14.45 -12.48 14.22
CA GLN A 66 14.04 -12.74 12.84
C GLN A 66 13.43 -11.50 12.16
N VAL A 67 13.16 -10.41 12.92
CA VAL A 67 12.48 -9.22 12.42
C VAL A 67 13.49 -8.13 12.08
N GLN A 68 13.49 -7.71 10.82
CA GLN A 68 14.27 -6.56 10.37
C GLN A 68 13.61 -5.26 10.83
N ILE A 69 14.37 -4.40 11.51
CA ILE A 69 13.89 -3.11 12.00
C ILE A 69 14.35 -2.02 11.03
N ARG A 70 13.40 -1.27 10.47
CA ARG A 70 13.68 -0.13 9.57
C ARG A 70 13.10 1.16 10.10
N ASN A 71 13.82 2.26 9.91
CA ASN A 71 13.29 3.58 10.25
C ASN A 71 12.30 4.05 9.19
N ARG A 72 11.21 4.67 9.62
CA ARG A 72 10.27 5.36 8.74
C ARG A 72 10.99 6.47 7.98
N SER A 73 10.88 6.47 6.66
CA SER A 73 11.43 7.51 5.79
C SER A 73 10.30 8.26 5.10
N LYS A 74 10.04 9.51 5.53
CA LYS A 74 9.02 10.36 4.90
C LYS A 74 9.34 10.66 3.44
N THR A 75 10.62 10.79 3.10
CA THR A 75 11.07 10.99 1.71
C THR A 75 10.72 9.79 0.83
N GLN A 76 10.93 8.56 1.32
CA GLN A 76 10.53 7.37 0.55
C GLN A 76 9.00 7.27 0.40
N GLU A 77 8.24 7.62 1.44
CA GLU A 77 6.77 7.70 1.36
C GLU A 77 6.31 8.72 0.31
N GLU A 78 6.90 9.91 0.29
CA GLU A 78 6.57 10.96 -0.68
C GLU A 78 6.90 10.51 -2.10
N MET A 79 8.06 9.89 -2.33
CA MET A 79 8.43 9.34 -3.64
C MET A 79 7.50 8.21 -4.08
N ALA A 80 7.11 7.32 -3.17
CA ALA A 80 6.18 6.23 -3.47
C ALA A 80 4.79 6.77 -3.81
N HIS A 81 4.32 7.79 -3.09
CA HIS A 81 3.03 8.42 -3.34
C HIS A 81 3.01 9.16 -4.67
N GLN A 82 4.07 9.92 -4.98
CA GLN A 82 4.19 10.61 -6.26
C GLN A 82 4.17 9.63 -7.43
N ALA A 83 4.89 8.50 -7.31
CA ALA A 83 4.85 7.48 -8.35
C ALA A 83 3.47 6.85 -8.51
N LEU A 84 2.72 6.64 -7.42
CA LEU A 84 1.34 6.16 -7.48
C LEU A 84 0.44 7.14 -8.24
N LEU A 85 0.59 8.44 -7.99
CA LEU A 85 -0.10 9.50 -8.74
C LEU A 85 0.27 9.49 -10.23
N ASP A 86 1.56 9.37 -10.56
CA ASP A 86 2.02 9.33 -11.95
C ASP A 86 1.42 8.12 -12.71
N ALA A 87 1.34 6.96 -12.06
CA ALA A 87 0.65 5.79 -12.64
C ALA A 87 -0.85 6.06 -12.85
N ALA A 88 -1.53 6.65 -11.86
CA ALA A 88 -2.95 6.98 -11.95
C ALA A 88 -3.24 7.98 -13.09
N TRP A 89 -2.43 9.04 -13.20
CA TRP A 89 -2.53 10.02 -14.28
C TRP A 89 -2.23 9.45 -15.66
N SER A 90 -1.40 8.40 -15.75
CA SER A 90 -1.18 7.70 -17.02
C SER A 90 -2.40 6.91 -17.52
N ILE A 91 -3.43 6.75 -16.70
CA ILE A 91 -4.66 6.00 -17.00
C ILE A 91 -5.86 6.94 -17.14
N SER A 92 -6.04 7.86 -16.19
CA SER A 92 -7.14 8.83 -16.21
C SER A 92 -6.60 10.25 -16.05
N SER A 93 -7.16 11.19 -16.82
CA SER A 93 -6.90 12.62 -16.64
C SER A 93 -7.59 13.20 -15.40
N ARG A 94 -8.51 12.44 -14.79
CA ARG A 94 -9.33 12.84 -13.65
C ARG A 94 -9.00 11.93 -12.47
N VAL A 95 -7.99 12.34 -11.72
CA VAL A 95 -7.53 11.67 -10.48
C VAL A 95 -7.74 12.62 -9.32
N GLU A 96 -8.28 12.10 -8.23
CA GLU A 96 -8.42 12.78 -6.95
C GLU A 96 -7.52 12.11 -5.92
N ASP A 97 -6.56 12.87 -5.39
CA ASP A 97 -5.69 12.46 -4.29
C ASP A 97 -6.44 12.58 -2.96
N ARG A 98 -6.80 11.44 -2.37
CA ARG A 98 -7.58 11.38 -1.14
C ARG A 98 -6.71 11.20 0.09
N ALA A 99 -5.65 10.42 -0.03
CA ALA A 99 -4.68 10.13 1.01
C ALA A 99 -3.41 9.53 0.37
N ARG A 100 -2.33 9.48 1.15
CA ARG A 100 -1.04 8.92 0.70
C ARG A 100 -1.15 7.51 0.11
N ASP A 101 -2.06 6.71 0.66
CA ASP A 101 -2.32 5.32 0.29
C ASP A 101 -3.54 5.15 -0.64
N THR A 102 -4.28 6.22 -0.95
CA THR A 102 -5.61 6.13 -1.58
C THR A 102 -5.82 7.18 -2.66
N LEU A 103 -6.08 6.74 -3.89
CA LEU A 103 -6.45 7.59 -5.02
C LEU A 103 -7.82 7.21 -5.58
N LEU A 104 -8.58 8.19 -6.06
CA LEU A 104 -9.85 7.97 -6.76
C LEU A 104 -9.72 8.41 -8.23
N LEU A 105 -10.25 7.60 -9.14
CA LEU A 105 -10.18 7.82 -10.58
C LEU A 105 -11.59 7.85 -11.17
N ASP A 106 -11.86 8.84 -12.01
CA ASP A 106 -13.04 8.82 -12.88
C ASP A 106 -12.73 7.95 -14.11
N LEU A 107 -13.63 6.99 -14.38
CA LEU A 107 -13.51 6.07 -15.51
C LEU A 107 -14.30 6.54 -16.74
N SER A 108 -14.91 7.71 -16.68
CA SER A 108 -15.71 8.26 -17.77
C SER A 108 -14.88 8.40 -19.05
N GLY A 109 -15.33 7.74 -20.12
CA GLY A 109 -14.66 7.75 -21.42
C GLY A 109 -13.50 6.75 -21.55
N LEU A 110 -13.04 6.14 -20.46
CA LEU A 110 -11.95 5.16 -20.51
C LEU A 110 -12.37 3.84 -21.17
N SER A 111 -13.66 3.51 -21.15
CA SER A 111 -14.14 2.26 -21.73
C SER A 111 -13.92 2.16 -23.24
N ARG A 112 -13.93 3.30 -23.93
CA ARG A 112 -13.62 3.37 -25.37
C ARG A 112 -12.14 3.20 -25.68
N LEU A 113 -11.27 3.56 -24.73
CA LEU A 113 -9.81 3.52 -24.88
C LEU A 113 -9.22 2.18 -24.47
N PHE A 114 -9.76 1.60 -23.39
CA PHE A 114 -9.15 0.46 -22.71
C PHE A 114 -10.06 -0.77 -22.59
N GLY A 115 -11.33 -0.67 -23.00
CA GLY A 115 -12.27 -1.79 -22.97
C GLY A 115 -13.22 -1.78 -21.78
N GLY A 116 -13.59 -2.95 -21.27
CA GLY A 116 -14.50 -3.09 -20.14
C GLY A 116 -13.90 -2.54 -18.84
N GLN A 117 -14.72 -2.49 -17.78
CA GLN A 117 -14.21 -2.12 -16.45
C GLN A 117 -13.12 -3.10 -15.97
N GLU A 118 -13.26 -4.40 -16.28
CA GLU A 118 -12.26 -5.42 -15.96
C GLU A 118 -10.90 -5.12 -16.62
N ASP A 119 -10.89 -4.75 -17.90
CA ASP A 119 -9.66 -4.37 -18.62
C ASP A 119 -8.99 -3.14 -18.00
N ILE A 120 -9.81 -2.14 -17.63
CA ILE A 120 -9.31 -0.94 -16.96
C ILE A 120 -8.72 -1.27 -15.59
N ALA A 121 -9.37 -2.11 -14.79
CA ALA A 121 -8.82 -2.54 -13.50
C ALA A 121 -7.54 -3.36 -13.65
N HIS A 122 -7.50 -4.29 -14.60
CA HIS A 122 -6.29 -5.07 -14.88
C HIS A 122 -5.14 -4.13 -15.26
N ARG A 123 -5.40 -3.13 -16.10
CA ARG A 123 -4.41 -2.10 -16.47
C ARG A 123 -3.97 -1.27 -15.27
N ILE A 124 -4.88 -0.87 -14.39
CA ILE A 124 -4.54 -0.18 -13.14
C ILE A 124 -3.59 -1.05 -12.31
N LEU A 125 -3.97 -2.31 -12.05
CA LEU A 125 -3.16 -3.24 -11.27
C LEU A 125 -1.76 -3.42 -11.88
N CYS A 126 -1.66 -3.75 -13.16
CA CYS A 126 -0.36 -3.93 -13.83
C CYS A 126 0.53 -2.69 -13.70
N ARG A 127 -0.01 -1.50 -13.98
CA ARG A 127 0.76 -0.25 -13.92
C ARG A 127 1.23 0.07 -12.51
N THR A 128 0.42 -0.22 -11.51
CA THR A 128 0.81 -0.01 -10.12
C THR A 128 1.79 -1.08 -9.61
N SER A 129 1.71 -2.33 -10.10
CA SER A 129 2.69 -3.38 -9.78
C SER A 129 4.06 -3.11 -10.39
N GLU A 130 4.14 -2.51 -11.59
CA GLU A 130 5.39 -2.03 -12.21
C GLU A 130 6.16 -1.04 -11.31
N LEU A 131 5.45 -0.33 -10.43
CA LEU A 131 6.02 0.64 -9.49
C LEU A 131 6.54 0.01 -8.19
N GLY A 132 6.54 -1.33 -8.11
CA GLY A 132 6.89 -2.05 -6.90
C GLY A 132 5.86 -1.87 -5.79
N ILE A 133 4.60 -1.53 -6.12
CA ILE A 133 3.53 -1.46 -5.14
C ILE A 133 2.73 -2.76 -5.23
N ASP A 134 2.67 -3.49 -4.13
CA ASP A 134 2.00 -4.79 -4.07
C ASP A 134 0.59 -4.64 -3.49
N PHE A 135 -0.40 -5.17 -4.20
CA PHE A 135 -1.79 -5.19 -3.76
C PHE A 135 -2.09 -6.58 -3.22
N SER A 136 -1.30 -7.05 -2.25
CA SER A 136 -1.53 -8.37 -1.65
C SER A 136 -2.78 -8.33 -0.76
N ASN A 137 -3.92 -8.54 -1.40
CA ASN A 137 -5.11 -9.15 -0.80
C ASN A 137 -5.15 -10.61 -1.31
N PRO A 138 -5.40 -11.63 -0.47
CA PRO A 138 -5.54 -13.03 -0.92
C PRO A 138 -6.65 -13.29 -1.95
N CYS A 139 -7.48 -12.29 -2.28
CA CYS A 139 -8.44 -12.37 -3.36
C CYS A 139 -7.77 -12.00 -4.70
N ARG A 140 -7.43 -13.01 -5.50
CA ARG A 140 -6.96 -12.94 -6.90
C ARG A 140 -7.95 -12.31 -7.89
N SER A 141 -8.94 -11.56 -7.43
CA SER A 141 -9.88 -10.83 -8.25
C SER A 141 -9.90 -9.36 -7.82
N PRO A 142 -9.81 -8.39 -8.76
CA PRO A 142 -10.06 -6.99 -8.44
C PRO A 142 -11.51 -6.87 -7.96
N CYS A 143 -11.73 -6.86 -6.64
CA CYS A 143 -13.04 -6.62 -6.07
C CYS A 143 -13.45 -5.16 -6.35
N PHE A 144 -14.18 -4.97 -7.44
CA PHE A 144 -14.94 -3.77 -7.75
C PHE A 144 -16.06 -3.60 -6.72
N LEU A 145 -15.73 -3.04 -5.55
CA LEU A 145 -16.74 -2.49 -4.65
C LEU A 145 -16.83 -0.98 -4.84
N PRO A 146 -18.04 -0.39 -4.78
CA PRO A 146 -18.20 1.05 -4.82
C PRO A 146 -17.40 1.69 -3.67
N ALA A 147 -16.70 2.79 -3.98
CA ALA A 147 -15.69 3.47 -3.15
C ALA A 147 -16.07 3.76 -1.68
N ARG A 148 -17.36 3.64 -1.30
CA ARG A 148 -17.88 3.90 0.05
C ARG A 148 -17.69 2.76 1.06
N ASN A 149 -17.51 1.50 0.65
CA ASN A 149 -17.52 0.36 1.59
C ASN A 149 -16.15 -0.29 1.84
N TRP A 150 -15.09 0.23 1.22
CA TRP A 150 -13.80 -0.44 1.16
C TRP A 150 -13.03 -0.43 2.51
N ARG A 151 -13.17 0.63 3.32
CA ARG A 151 -12.48 0.77 4.63
C ARG A 151 -12.97 -0.20 5.72
N LYS A 152 -14.14 -0.84 5.53
CA LYS A 152 -14.72 -1.76 6.52
C LYS A 152 -14.32 -3.22 6.29
N SER A 153 -14.01 -3.63 5.05
CA SER A 153 -13.62 -5.01 4.77
C SER A 153 -12.14 -5.30 5.06
N SER A 154 -11.27 -4.29 4.99
CA SER A 154 -9.84 -4.42 5.32
C SER A 154 -9.54 -4.44 6.83
N ASN A 155 -10.49 -4.02 7.68
CA ASN A 155 -10.45 -4.16 9.14
C ASN A 155 -11.27 -5.37 9.67
N ALA A 156 -11.86 -6.17 8.77
CA ALA A 156 -12.70 -7.32 9.14
C ALA A 156 -11.96 -8.66 9.13
N GLY A 157 -10.62 -8.65 9.05
CA GLY A 157 -9.76 -9.77 9.45
C GLY A 157 -9.32 -9.58 10.89
N ALA A 158 -10.27 -9.66 11.82
CA ALA A 158 -10.01 -9.82 13.25
C ALA A 158 -9.90 -11.31 13.59
#